data_AF-A0A958PYS0-F1
#
_entry.id   AF-A0A958PYS0-F1
#
_cell.length_a   1.000
_cell.length_b   1.000
_cell.length_c   1.000
_cell.angle_alpha   90.00
_cell.angle_beta   90.00
_cell.angle_gamma   90.00
#
_symmetry.space_group_name_H-M   'P 1'
#
loop_
_entity.id
_entity.type
_entity.pdbx_description
1 polymer ?
#
loop_
_entity_poly.entity_id
_entity_poly.type
_entity_poly.pdbx_seq_one_letter_code
_entity_poly.pdbx_strand_id
1 'polypeptide(L)'
;MVAKYQPLRSQHGFALVAVMLLISVLLAMLGAYSTLTRVELATSRASGQGVRGFYAAEAGLNVRAEAVRALFTDYNFPTGVSPDSATGPCEGANTGSGDFACQEVALGNHRAVSYVESDPANPYQITVPPGERYQNLSANEFRYSVISRGLNSRDEVEAILELRFKSRLVPMFQFAAFYNKDLEINNGPDMALAGPIHTNGDLYLGPDGSDLAVYGQVTVSGDLYRGRKDQIDSCHGNLYVSYPAPSPINVGTPSGCSIGNCQLNVCSGSNRSTVTQAQINKYNGLIQVGVPELELPEPEEF
;
A
#
# COMPACT_ATOMS: atom_id res chain seq x y z
N MET A 1 20.75 -87.97 -67.35
CA MET A 1 20.15 -86.82 -66.64
C MET A 1 21.02 -86.49 -65.45
N VAL A 2 21.70 -85.35 -65.46
CA VAL A 2 22.47 -84.85 -64.31
C VAL A 2 21.88 -83.48 -63.96
N ALA A 3 21.22 -83.39 -62.80
CA ALA A 3 20.65 -82.15 -62.31
C ALA A 3 21.78 -81.22 -61.83
N LYS A 4 21.90 -80.04 -62.45
CA LYS A 4 22.77 -78.96 -61.96
C LYS A 4 22.11 -78.31 -60.74
N TYR A 5 22.69 -78.50 -59.56
CA TYR A 5 22.39 -77.68 -58.39
C TYR A 5 23.08 -76.31 -58.55
N GLN A 6 22.29 -75.24 -58.66
CA GLN A 6 22.79 -73.87 -58.50
C GLN A 6 22.87 -73.55 -57.00
N PRO A 7 24.05 -73.19 -56.46
CA PRO A 7 24.13 -72.77 -55.07
C PRO A 7 23.43 -71.42 -54.90
N LEU A 8 22.55 -71.33 -53.91
CA LEU A 8 21.95 -70.07 -53.46
C LEU A 8 23.08 -69.10 -53.08
N ARG A 9 23.11 -67.95 -53.75
CA ARG A 9 24.10 -66.89 -53.55
C ARG A 9 24.01 -66.41 -52.10
N SER A 10 25.05 -66.67 -51.33
CA SER A 10 25.20 -66.24 -49.94
C SER A 10 25.09 -64.70 -49.83
N GLN A 11 24.07 -64.22 -49.11
CA GLN A 11 23.87 -62.80 -48.78
C GLN A 11 24.47 -62.46 -47.40
N HIS A 12 25.77 -62.71 -47.18
CA HIS A 12 26.42 -62.43 -45.88
C HIS A 12 26.86 -60.97 -45.66
N GLY A 13 26.60 -60.04 -46.59
CA GLY A 13 27.01 -58.63 -46.45
C GLY A 13 25.92 -57.66 -45.95
N PHE A 14 24.65 -57.92 -46.23
CA PHE A 14 23.55 -56.97 -45.97
C PHE A 14 23.14 -56.90 -44.49
N ALA A 15 23.22 -58.03 -43.78
CA ALA A 15 22.86 -58.11 -42.35
C ALA A 15 23.77 -57.24 -41.47
N LEU A 16 25.09 -57.20 -41.74
CA LEU A 16 26.03 -56.37 -41.00
C LEU A 16 25.74 -54.87 -41.20
N VAL A 17 25.46 -54.46 -42.45
CA VAL A 17 25.13 -53.06 -42.77
C VAL A 17 23.83 -52.65 -42.09
N ALA A 18 22.80 -53.51 -42.10
CA ALA A 18 21.53 -53.24 -41.43
C ALA A 18 21.69 -53.10 -39.90
N VAL A 19 22.51 -53.95 -39.27
CA VAL A 19 22.79 -53.88 -37.83
C VAL A 19 23.60 -52.63 -37.48
N MET A 20 24.62 -52.28 -38.28
CA MET A 20 25.38 -51.04 -38.11
C MET A 20 24.49 -49.80 -38.24
N LEU A 21 23.58 -49.78 -39.22
CA LEU A 21 22.60 -48.71 -39.37
C LEU A 21 21.69 -48.62 -38.16
N LEU A 22 21.16 -49.75 -37.67
CA LEU A 22 20.31 -49.80 -36.49
C LEU A 22 21.03 -49.31 -35.24
N ILE A 23 22.29 -49.75 -35.02
CA ILE A 23 23.12 -49.28 -33.90
C ILE A 23 23.40 -47.78 -34.02
N SER A 24 23.69 -47.27 -35.22
CA SER A 24 23.94 -45.84 -35.43
C SER A 24 22.71 -44.99 -35.07
N VAL A 25 21.51 -45.45 -35.42
CA VAL A 25 20.24 -44.80 -35.05
C VAL A 25 20.02 -44.85 -33.55
N LEU A 26 20.25 -46.01 -32.91
CA LEU A 26 20.12 -46.15 -31.45
C LEU A 26 21.11 -45.26 -30.69
N LEU A 27 22.36 -45.14 -31.16
CA LEU A 27 23.35 -44.24 -30.57
C LEU A 27 22.97 -42.78 -30.76
N ALA A 28 22.43 -42.39 -31.92
CA ALA A 28 21.91 -41.05 -32.16
C ALA A 28 20.74 -40.73 -31.22
N MET A 29 19.81 -41.66 -31.03
CA MET A 29 18.70 -41.52 -30.07
C MET A 29 19.17 -41.42 -28.63
N LEU A 30 20.13 -42.26 -28.22
CA LEU A 30 20.72 -42.20 -26.87
C LEU A 30 21.44 -40.86 -26.64
N GLY A 31 22.18 -40.38 -27.65
CA GLY A 31 22.81 -39.07 -27.64
C GLY A 31 21.78 -37.96 -27.42
N ALA A 32 20.72 -37.95 -28.21
CA ALA A 32 19.61 -36.99 -28.08
C ALA A 32 18.90 -37.06 -26.72
N TYR A 33 18.66 -38.26 -26.20
CA TYR A 33 18.03 -38.41 -24.88
C TYR A 33 18.94 -37.94 -23.74
N SER A 34 20.26 -38.17 -23.87
CA SER A 34 21.23 -37.73 -22.88
C SER A 34 21.35 -36.20 -22.82
N THR A 35 21.27 -35.51 -23.97
CA THR A 35 21.31 -34.05 -24.02
C THR A 35 20.02 -33.45 -23.49
N LEU A 36 18.86 -34.01 -23.86
CA LEU A 36 17.56 -33.60 -23.32
C LEU A 36 17.51 -33.74 -21.80
N THR A 37 17.91 -34.90 -21.25
CA THR A 37 17.95 -35.12 -19.80
C THR A 37 18.85 -34.11 -19.09
N ARG A 38 20.01 -33.77 -19.67
CA ARG A 38 20.91 -32.75 -19.07
C ARG A 38 20.26 -31.37 -19.04
N VAL A 39 19.55 -30.99 -20.10
CA VAL A 39 18.83 -29.71 -20.18
C VAL A 39 17.69 -29.68 -19.16
N GLU A 40 16.91 -30.75 -19.04
CA GLU A 40 15.82 -30.85 -18.06
C GLU A 40 16.34 -30.75 -16.62
N LEU A 41 17.43 -31.44 -16.30
CA LEU A 41 18.06 -31.36 -14.98
C LEU A 41 18.62 -29.96 -14.69
N ALA A 42 19.27 -29.32 -15.68
CA ALA A 42 19.77 -27.95 -15.53
C ALA A 42 18.61 -26.97 -15.31
N THR A 43 17.53 -27.09 -16.09
CA THR A 43 16.33 -26.26 -15.98
C THR A 43 15.63 -26.48 -14.63
N SER A 44 15.48 -27.72 -14.19
CA SER A 44 14.88 -28.06 -12.91
C SER A 44 15.68 -27.50 -11.73
N ARG A 45 17.02 -27.60 -11.78
CA ARG A 45 17.89 -27.00 -10.77
C ARG A 45 17.81 -25.47 -10.77
N ALA A 46 17.86 -24.83 -11.93
CA ALA A 46 17.73 -23.39 -12.05
C ALA A 46 16.37 -22.90 -11.52
N SER A 47 15.29 -23.63 -11.80
CA SER A 47 13.96 -23.35 -11.24
C SER A 47 13.96 -23.48 -9.72
N GLY A 48 14.51 -24.56 -9.16
CA GLY A 48 14.61 -24.74 -7.72
C GLY A 48 15.48 -23.70 -7.01
N GLN A 49 16.58 -23.27 -7.65
CA GLN A 49 17.44 -22.18 -7.19
C GLN A 49 16.70 -20.84 -7.20
N GLY A 50 16.01 -20.52 -8.31
CA GLY A 50 15.21 -19.29 -8.40
C GLY A 50 14.15 -19.18 -7.30
N VAL A 51 13.47 -20.28 -6.97
CA VAL A 51 12.49 -20.30 -5.86
C VAL A 51 13.16 -20.04 -4.50
N ARG A 52 14.32 -20.66 -4.23
CA ARG A 52 15.04 -20.46 -2.97
C ARG A 52 15.60 -19.05 -2.85
N GLY A 53 16.20 -18.54 -3.92
CA GLY A 53 16.66 -17.16 -4.03
C GLY A 53 15.53 -16.16 -3.83
N PHE A 54 14.35 -16.41 -4.41
CA PHE A 54 13.17 -15.57 -4.22
C PHE A 54 12.78 -15.48 -2.75
N TYR A 55 12.63 -16.61 -2.05
CA TYR A 55 12.30 -16.60 -0.62
C TYR A 55 13.42 -15.99 0.24
N ALA A 56 14.68 -16.15 -0.14
CA ALA A 56 15.78 -15.48 0.53
C ALA A 56 15.67 -13.94 0.38
N ALA A 57 15.47 -13.46 -0.85
CA ALA A 57 15.25 -12.05 -1.13
C ALA A 57 14.04 -11.51 -0.36
N GLU A 58 12.92 -12.24 -0.34
CA GLU A 58 11.68 -11.85 0.35
C GLU A 58 11.88 -11.75 1.87
N ALA A 59 12.63 -12.68 2.47
CA ALA A 59 12.96 -12.60 3.88
C ALA A 59 13.79 -11.35 4.21
N GLY A 60 14.83 -11.05 3.43
CA GLY A 60 15.61 -9.82 3.60
C GLY A 60 14.77 -8.56 3.38
N LEU A 61 13.86 -8.59 2.41
CA LEU A 61 12.94 -7.51 2.09
C LEU A 61 12.04 -7.18 3.27
N ASN A 62 11.41 -8.20 3.87
CA ASN A 62 10.51 -8.04 4.99
C ASN A 62 11.23 -7.59 6.27
N VAL A 63 12.41 -8.17 6.56
CA VAL A 63 13.24 -7.73 7.71
C VAL A 63 13.62 -6.25 7.56
N ARG A 64 14.05 -5.84 6.36
CA ARG A 64 14.44 -4.45 6.12
C ARG A 64 13.25 -3.50 6.08
N ALA A 65 12.11 -3.92 5.52
CA ALA A 65 10.87 -3.14 5.54
C ALA A 65 10.41 -2.88 6.97
N GLU A 66 10.48 -3.88 7.86
CA GLU A 66 10.11 -3.71 9.26
C GLU A 66 11.09 -2.80 10.01
N ALA A 67 12.40 -2.95 9.79
CA ALA A 67 13.41 -2.08 10.38
C ALA A 67 13.20 -0.61 9.98
N VAL A 68 12.89 -0.34 8.71
CA VAL A 68 12.59 1.02 8.25
C VAL A 68 11.22 1.48 8.75
N ARG A 69 10.22 0.61 8.82
CA ARG A 69 8.90 0.93 9.38
C ARG A 69 9.02 1.41 10.83
N ALA A 70 9.84 0.74 11.62
CA ALA A 70 10.10 1.09 13.01
C ALA A 70 10.75 2.47 13.16
N LEU A 71 11.46 2.98 12.15
CA LEU A 71 12.03 4.33 12.19
C LEU A 71 10.99 5.44 12.01
N PHE A 72 9.78 5.15 11.54
CA PHE A 72 8.74 6.18 11.42
C PHE A 72 8.00 6.45 12.73
N THR A 73 8.38 5.80 13.84
CA THR A 73 7.86 6.17 15.16
C THR A 73 8.35 7.56 15.55
N ASP A 74 7.51 8.31 16.25
CA ASP A 74 7.83 9.65 16.77
C ASP A 74 8.24 10.68 15.70
N TYR A 75 7.67 10.58 14.50
CA TYR A 75 7.93 11.49 13.36
C TYR A 75 9.37 11.46 12.84
N ASN A 76 10.15 10.41 13.15
CA ASN A 76 11.47 10.22 12.58
C ASN A 76 11.39 9.74 11.13
N PHE A 77 12.46 10.00 10.38
CA PHE A 77 12.60 9.55 9.00
C PHE A 77 13.94 8.81 8.85
N PRO A 78 14.01 7.76 8.03
CA PRO A 78 15.27 7.08 7.78
C PRO A 78 16.25 8.03 7.09
N THR A 79 17.51 7.96 7.50
CA THR A 79 18.59 8.86 7.04
C THR A 79 19.78 8.07 6.51
N GLY A 80 20.57 8.68 5.64
CA GLY A 80 21.79 8.08 5.12
C GLY A 80 21.95 8.27 3.62
N VAL A 81 22.80 7.44 3.03
CA VAL A 81 23.10 7.46 1.60
C VAL A 81 22.97 6.04 1.08
N SER A 82 22.14 5.85 0.06
CA SER A 82 21.99 4.56 -0.60
C SER A 82 23.27 4.16 -1.32
N PRO A 83 23.59 2.85 -1.43
CA PRO A 83 24.63 2.41 -2.34
C PRO A 83 24.28 2.82 -3.78
N ASP A 84 25.29 3.15 -4.58
CA ASP A 84 25.12 3.55 -5.96
C ASP A 84 24.72 2.34 -6.82
N SER A 85 23.52 2.39 -7.39
CA SER A 85 23.00 1.31 -8.24
C SER A 85 23.78 1.17 -9.56
N ALA A 86 24.50 2.19 -10.01
CA ALA A 86 25.27 2.16 -11.25
C ALA A 86 26.63 1.44 -11.12
N THR A 87 27.18 1.34 -9.91
CA THR A 87 28.52 0.76 -9.65
C THR A 87 28.48 -0.58 -8.93
N GLY A 88 27.33 -1.24 -8.88
CA GLY A 88 27.13 -2.53 -8.22
C GLY A 88 26.82 -2.33 -6.73
N PRO A 89 25.54 -2.26 -6.34
CA PRO A 89 25.16 -1.99 -4.96
C PRO A 89 25.55 -3.14 -4.04
N CYS A 90 26.10 -2.80 -2.86
CA CYS A 90 26.57 -3.72 -1.85
C CYS A 90 27.80 -4.55 -2.24
N GLU A 91 28.63 -4.02 -3.15
CA GLU A 91 29.88 -4.64 -3.57
C GLU A 91 31.08 -3.76 -3.20
N GLY A 92 32.11 -4.37 -2.61
CA GLY A 92 33.32 -3.66 -2.17
C GLY A 92 33.01 -2.53 -1.17
N ALA A 93 33.36 -1.30 -1.53
CA ALA A 93 33.10 -0.11 -0.70
C ALA A 93 31.71 0.51 -0.92
N ASN A 94 30.95 0.06 -1.93
CA ASN A 94 29.64 0.59 -2.28
C ASN A 94 28.54 0.05 -1.35
N THR A 95 28.64 0.41 -0.08
CA THR A 95 27.78 -0.13 1.00
C THR A 95 26.73 0.86 1.49
N GLY A 96 26.74 2.10 1.01
CA GLY A 96 25.87 3.16 1.52
C GLY A 96 26.20 3.54 2.98
N SER A 97 25.28 4.25 3.64
CA SER A 97 25.41 4.66 5.03
C SER A 97 24.05 4.81 5.72
N GLY A 98 24.06 4.82 7.05
CA GLY A 98 22.87 5.00 7.88
C GLY A 98 21.81 3.92 7.64
N ASP A 99 20.55 4.35 7.69
CA ASP A 99 19.36 3.52 7.48
C ASP A 99 19.21 3.08 6.02
N PHE A 100 20.06 3.57 5.11
CA PHE A 100 20.07 3.20 3.69
C PHE A 100 21.18 2.21 3.33
N ALA A 101 22.11 1.95 4.25
CA ALA A 101 23.24 1.06 4.02
C ALA A 101 22.84 -0.39 3.72
N CYS A 102 23.71 -1.10 3.04
CA CYS A 102 23.60 -2.52 2.81
C CYS A 102 23.54 -3.30 4.13
N GLN A 103 22.58 -4.20 4.25
CA GLN A 103 22.44 -5.13 5.36
C GLN A 103 22.26 -6.54 4.84
N GLU A 104 22.85 -7.48 5.57
CA GLU A 104 22.83 -8.89 5.21
C GLU A 104 22.06 -9.70 6.26
N VAL A 105 21.24 -10.63 5.78
CA VAL A 105 20.52 -11.62 6.61
C VAL A 105 20.88 -13.01 6.12
N ALA A 106 21.44 -13.85 6.99
CA ALA A 106 21.76 -15.24 6.65
C ALA A 106 20.53 -16.15 6.81
N LEU A 107 20.30 -17.01 5.82
CA LEU A 107 19.13 -17.88 5.67
C LEU A 107 19.58 -19.30 5.28
N GLY A 108 20.31 -19.95 6.19
CA GLY A 108 20.93 -21.25 5.95
C GLY A 108 22.02 -21.14 4.87
N ASN A 109 21.84 -21.81 3.73
CA ASN A 109 22.77 -21.79 2.60
C ASN A 109 22.55 -20.61 1.64
N HIS A 110 21.64 -19.71 1.97
CA HIS A 110 21.39 -18.49 1.22
C HIS A 110 21.58 -17.29 2.15
N ARG A 111 21.74 -16.13 1.55
CA ARG A 111 21.73 -14.85 2.25
C ARG A 111 20.91 -13.85 1.47
N ALA A 112 20.37 -12.87 2.19
CA ALA A 112 19.67 -11.75 1.60
C ALA A 112 20.46 -10.49 1.87
N VAL A 113 20.83 -9.75 0.82
CA VAL A 113 21.50 -8.45 0.94
C VAL A 113 20.53 -7.38 0.50
N SER A 114 20.20 -6.46 1.42
CA SER A 114 19.18 -5.43 1.20
C SER A 114 19.71 -4.02 1.46
N TYR A 115 19.13 -3.04 0.80
CA TYR A 115 19.41 -1.62 0.99
C TYR A 115 18.15 -0.81 0.69
N VAL A 116 18.15 0.47 1.05
CA VAL A 116 17.01 1.38 0.88
C VAL A 116 17.40 2.50 -0.06
N GLU A 117 16.48 2.88 -0.94
CA GLU A 117 16.54 4.08 -1.77
C GLU A 117 15.41 5.02 -1.37
N SER A 118 15.74 6.31 -1.20
CA SER A 118 14.73 7.38 -1.09
C SER A 118 14.46 7.95 -2.47
N ASP A 119 13.19 8.25 -2.76
CA ASP A 119 12.86 9.07 -3.92
C ASP A 119 13.51 10.47 -3.76
N PRO A 120 14.28 10.94 -4.75
CA PRO A 120 14.97 12.22 -4.66
C PRO A 120 14.03 13.44 -4.62
N ALA A 121 12.76 13.28 -5.01
CA ALA A 121 11.77 14.34 -4.97
C ALA A 121 10.97 14.39 -3.65
N ASN A 122 11.35 13.58 -2.66
CA ASN A 122 10.75 13.66 -1.33
C ASN A 122 11.04 15.03 -0.66
N PRO A 123 10.07 15.61 0.09
CA PRO A 123 8.70 15.16 0.28
C PRO A 123 7.75 15.60 -0.86
N TYR A 124 6.70 14.81 -1.09
CA TYR A 124 5.57 15.20 -1.94
C TYR A 124 4.44 15.80 -1.12
N GLN A 125 4.04 17.02 -1.43
CA GLN A 125 2.79 17.59 -0.90
C GLN A 125 1.62 17.02 -1.70
N ILE A 126 0.73 16.30 -1.02
CA ILE A 126 -0.43 15.67 -1.62
C ILE A 126 -1.70 16.00 -0.84
N THR A 127 -2.84 15.82 -1.50
CA THR A 127 -4.10 15.58 -0.82
C THR A 127 -4.35 14.08 -0.86
N VAL A 128 -4.64 13.45 0.28
CA VAL A 128 -4.86 12.01 0.35
C VAL A 128 -6.03 11.63 -0.56
N PRO A 129 -5.86 10.66 -1.48
CA PRO A 129 -6.92 10.29 -2.40
C PRO A 129 -8.19 9.77 -1.70
N PRO A 130 -9.36 9.96 -2.31
CA PRO A 130 -10.59 9.30 -1.86
C PRO A 130 -10.43 7.77 -1.80
N GLY A 131 -11.00 7.15 -0.77
CA GLY A 131 -10.93 5.71 -0.51
C GLY A 131 -9.82 5.28 0.45
N GLU A 132 -8.90 6.18 0.82
CA GLU A 132 -7.80 5.89 1.74
C GLU A 132 -8.07 6.46 3.15
N ARG A 133 -7.45 5.90 4.20
CA ARG A 133 -7.49 6.50 5.55
C ARG A 133 -6.92 7.92 5.45
N TYR A 134 -7.57 8.89 6.10
CA TYR A 134 -7.25 10.32 6.01
C TYR A 134 -7.59 10.99 4.66
N GLN A 135 -8.49 10.42 3.85
CA GLN A 135 -8.88 10.99 2.56
C GLN A 135 -9.26 12.48 2.60
N ASN A 136 -8.88 13.21 1.54
CA ASN A 136 -9.07 14.66 1.37
C ASN A 136 -8.31 15.55 2.36
N LEU A 137 -7.49 14.99 3.25
CA LEU A 137 -6.57 15.77 4.07
C LEU A 137 -5.26 16.03 3.33
N SER A 138 -4.65 17.17 3.59
CA SER A 138 -3.31 17.48 3.14
C SER A 138 -2.29 16.63 3.89
N ALA A 139 -1.32 16.09 3.18
CA ALA A 139 -0.27 15.26 3.72
C ALA A 139 1.08 15.50 3.01
N ASN A 140 2.17 15.27 3.74
CA ASN A 140 3.49 15.09 3.15
C ASN A 140 3.73 13.60 2.97
N GLU A 141 3.85 13.14 1.73
CA GLU A 141 4.16 11.75 1.36
C GLU A 141 5.66 11.60 1.07
N PHE A 142 6.27 10.63 1.73
CA PHE A 142 7.65 10.20 1.51
C PHE A 142 7.64 8.80 0.91
N ARG A 143 8.41 8.61 -0.16
CA ARG A 143 8.47 7.37 -0.93
C ARG A 143 9.84 6.73 -0.79
N TYR A 144 9.84 5.43 -0.48
CA TYR A 144 11.06 4.64 -0.33
C TYR A 144 10.93 3.31 -1.07
N SER A 145 12.04 2.84 -1.59
CA SER A 145 12.20 1.49 -2.15
C SER A 145 13.17 0.71 -1.27
N VAL A 146 12.78 -0.48 -0.81
CA VAL A 146 13.72 -1.47 -0.28
C VAL A 146 14.00 -2.46 -1.39
N ILE A 147 15.28 -2.65 -1.68
CA ILE A 147 15.74 -3.65 -2.64
C ILE A 147 16.42 -4.77 -1.85
N SER A 148 16.14 -6.02 -2.21
CA SER A 148 16.74 -7.20 -1.57
C SER A 148 17.19 -8.21 -2.64
N ARG A 149 18.45 -8.61 -2.56
CA ARG A 149 19.09 -9.62 -3.43
C ARG A 149 19.18 -10.93 -2.65
N GLY A 150 18.61 -12.00 -3.16
CA GLY A 150 18.78 -13.36 -2.63
C GLY A 150 19.98 -14.03 -3.30
N LEU A 151 21.00 -14.39 -2.52
CA LEU A 151 22.22 -15.02 -3.00
C LEU A 151 22.37 -16.43 -2.44
N ASN A 152 22.98 -17.32 -3.23
CA ASN A 152 23.38 -18.65 -2.76
C ASN A 152 24.77 -18.64 -2.09
N SER A 153 25.22 -19.81 -1.65
CA SER A 153 26.51 -20.01 -1.00
C SER A 153 27.75 -19.72 -1.87
N ARG A 154 27.56 -19.44 -3.16
CA ARG A 154 28.61 -19.04 -4.12
C ARG A 154 28.51 -17.56 -4.48
N ASP A 155 27.69 -16.78 -3.78
CA ASP A 155 27.44 -15.36 -4.01
C ASP A 155 26.82 -15.04 -5.38
N GLU A 156 26.19 -16.04 -6.00
CA GLU A 156 25.40 -15.82 -7.20
C GLU A 156 24.02 -15.29 -6.80
N VAL A 157 23.59 -14.20 -7.44
CA VAL A 157 22.24 -13.66 -7.25
C VAL A 157 21.23 -14.58 -7.94
N GLU A 158 20.32 -15.13 -7.16
CA GLU A 158 19.26 -16.02 -7.65
C GLU A 158 17.91 -15.29 -7.81
N ALA A 159 17.69 -14.19 -7.07
CA ALA A 159 16.54 -13.30 -7.24
C ALA A 159 16.83 -11.88 -6.72
N ILE A 160 16.10 -10.90 -7.25
CA ILE A 160 16.10 -9.51 -6.76
C ILE A 160 14.64 -9.08 -6.63
N LEU A 161 14.28 -8.55 -5.46
CA LEU A 161 12.94 -8.03 -5.17
C LEU A 161 13.02 -6.58 -4.75
N GLU A 162 11.97 -5.82 -5.07
CA GLU A 162 11.79 -4.43 -4.66
C GLU A 162 10.43 -4.28 -3.97
N LEU A 163 10.41 -3.65 -2.79
CA LEU A 163 9.20 -3.22 -2.11
C LEU A 163 9.20 -1.70 -2.06
N ARG A 164 8.14 -1.09 -2.59
CA ARG A 164 7.90 0.34 -2.45
C ARG A 164 6.89 0.59 -1.37
N PHE A 165 7.22 1.46 -0.42
CA PHE A 165 6.27 1.93 0.58
C PHE A 165 6.27 3.45 0.66
N LYS A 166 5.17 3.94 1.21
CA LYS A 166 4.87 5.36 1.34
C LYS A 166 4.59 5.65 2.81
N SER A 167 5.29 6.62 3.37
CA SER A 167 4.99 7.17 4.68
C SER A 167 4.30 8.51 4.48
N ARG A 168 3.18 8.75 5.17
CA ARG A 168 2.42 10.00 5.06
C ARG A 168 2.29 10.66 6.42
N LEU A 169 2.68 11.92 6.47
CA LEU A 169 2.49 12.77 7.63
C LEU A 169 1.31 13.70 7.33
N VAL A 170 0.21 13.51 8.06
CA VAL A 170 -1.01 14.34 7.98
C VAL A 170 -0.96 15.33 9.16
N PRO A 171 -0.76 16.64 8.93
CA PRO A 171 -0.70 17.60 10.02
C PRO A 171 -2.06 17.74 10.72
N MET A 172 -2.08 17.72 12.06
CA MET A 172 -3.33 17.95 12.81
C MET A 172 -3.82 19.40 12.74
N PHE A 173 -2.93 20.38 12.56
CA PHE A 173 -3.29 21.80 12.53
C PHE A 173 -4.09 22.23 11.29
N GLN A 174 -4.43 21.29 10.39
CA GLN A 174 -5.31 21.57 9.27
C GLN A 174 -6.80 21.48 9.63
N PHE A 175 -7.14 20.84 10.75
CA PHE A 175 -8.53 20.73 11.21
C PHE A 175 -9.00 22.04 11.83
N ALA A 176 -10.22 22.46 11.49
CA ALA A 176 -10.94 23.50 12.21
C ALA A 176 -11.29 23.05 13.63
N ALA A 177 -11.61 21.76 13.78
CA ALA A 177 -11.80 21.11 15.06
C ALA A 177 -11.39 19.63 14.97
N PHE A 178 -10.56 19.19 15.91
CA PHE A 178 -10.17 17.79 16.09
C PHE A 178 -10.34 17.42 17.56
N TYR A 179 -11.03 16.31 17.85
CA TYR A 179 -11.22 15.80 19.21
C TYR A 179 -10.94 14.29 19.29
N ASN A 180 -10.23 13.87 20.34
CA ASN A 180 -10.00 12.44 20.63
C ASN A 180 -11.21 11.74 21.28
N LYS A 181 -12.15 12.51 21.80
CA LYS A 181 -13.40 12.03 22.40
C LYS A 181 -14.54 12.73 21.69
N ASP A 182 -15.74 12.60 22.21
CA ASP A 182 -16.89 13.29 21.65
C ASP A 182 -16.66 14.81 21.48
N LEU A 183 -17.15 15.34 20.37
CA LEU A 183 -17.17 16.75 20.06
C LEU A 183 -18.60 17.25 20.12
N GLU A 184 -18.84 18.31 20.88
CA GLU A 184 -20.08 19.07 20.84
C GLU A 184 -19.82 20.48 20.28
N ILE A 185 -20.62 20.88 19.29
CA ILE A 185 -20.65 22.26 18.78
C ILE A 185 -22.04 22.82 19.04
N ASN A 186 -22.10 23.75 19.99
CA ASN A 186 -23.32 24.41 20.48
C ASN A 186 -23.14 25.94 20.47
N ASN A 187 -23.10 26.52 19.27
CA ASN A 187 -22.92 27.97 19.13
C ASN A 187 -24.16 28.76 19.60
N GLY A 188 -23.92 29.88 20.28
CA GLY A 188 -24.95 30.86 20.63
C GLY A 188 -25.29 31.74 19.42
N PRO A 189 -24.42 32.68 19.01
CA PRO A 189 -24.56 33.41 17.75
C PRO A 189 -24.26 32.55 16.52
N ASP A 190 -24.60 33.04 15.32
CA ASP A 190 -24.24 32.40 14.06
C ASP A 190 -22.73 32.13 13.97
N MET A 191 -22.36 30.91 13.56
CA MET A 191 -20.97 30.45 13.51
C MET A 191 -20.64 29.83 12.15
N ALA A 192 -19.47 30.16 11.64
CA ALA A 192 -18.88 29.55 10.45
C ALA A 192 -17.55 28.89 10.79
N LEU A 193 -17.43 27.58 10.55
CA LEU A 193 -16.21 26.81 10.72
C LEU A 193 -15.62 26.50 9.34
N ALA A 194 -14.41 26.99 9.07
CA ALA A 194 -13.71 26.76 7.82
C ALA A 194 -12.58 25.75 8.02
N GLY A 195 -12.67 24.61 7.34
CA GLY A 195 -11.71 23.51 7.41
C GLY A 195 -12.34 22.18 7.84
N PRO A 196 -11.59 21.07 7.71
CA PRO A 196 -12.04 19.75 8.13
C PRO A 196 -12.38 19.69 9.63
N ILE A 197 -13.36 18.87 9.98
CA ILE A 197 -13.73 18.54 11.36
C ILE A 197 -13.62 17.03 11.56
N HIS A 198 -12.99 16.62 12.66
CA HIS A 198 -12.89 15.21 13.04
C HIS A 198 -13.14 14.99 14.53
N THR A 199 -13.79 13.88 14.86
CA THR A 199 -13.87 13.37 16.23
C THR A 199 -13.74 11.84 16.25
N ASN A 200 -12.89 11.34 17.16
CA ASN A 200 -12.77 9.90 17.45
C ASN A 200 -13.98 9.38 18.27
N GLY A 201 -14.77 10.27 18.87
CA GLY A 201 -16.03 9.91 19.55
C GLY A 201 -17.26 10.25 18.71
N ASP A 202 -18.36 10.49 19.41
CA ASP A 202 -19.61 10.99 18.83
C ASP A 202 -19.50 12.49 18.48
N LEU A 203 -20.24 12.94 17.45
CA LEU A 203 -20.34 14.35 17.08
C LEU A 203 -21.76 14.87 17.38
N TYR A 204 -21.87 15.90 18.22
CA TYR A 204 -23.12 16.56 18.57
C TYR A 204 -23.16 17.96 17.97
N LEU A 205 -24.10 18.20 17.05
CA LEU A 205 -24.30 19.50 16.41
C LEU A 205 -25.64 20.09 16.85
N GLY A 206 -25.57 21.08 17.74
CA GLY A 206 -26.74 21.67 18.41
C GLY A 206 -26.66 23.18 18.55
N PRO A 207 -26.66 23.97 17.44
CA PRO A 207 -26.86 25.42 17.52
C PRO A 207 -28.11 25.77 18.35
N ASP A 208 -28.03 26.85 19.14
CA ASP A 208 -29.14 27.29 20.00
C ASP A 208 -29.93 28.43 19.33
N GLY A 209 -30.77 28.06 18.36
CA GLY A 209 -31.63 29.01 17.65
C GLY A 209 -30.93 29.87 16.58
N SER A 210 -29.66 29.58 16.27
CA SER A 210 -28.81 30.26 15.29
C SER A 210 -28.36 29.34 14.15
N ASP A 211 -27.57 29.88 13.21
CA ASP A 211 -27.01 29.14 12.09
C ASP A 211 -25.59 28.64 12.40
N LEU A 212 -25.34 27.35 12.16
CA LEU A 212 -24.00 26.75 12.14
C LEU A 212 -23.66 26.35 10.70
N ALA A 213 -22.60 26.93 10.14
CA ALA A 213 -22.08 26.58 8.83
C ALA A 213 -20.71 25.90 8.94
N VAL A 214 -20.57 24.72 8.33
CA VAL A 214 -19.31 23.97 8.24
C VAL A 214 -18.87 23.93 6.78
N TYR A 215 -17.71 24.54 6.52
CA TYR A 215 -17.06 24.62 5.23
C TYR A 215 -15.84 23.69 5.21
N GLY A 216 -16.10 22.39 5.12
CA GLY A 216 -15.07 21.38 5.12
C GLY A 216 -15.65 19.98 5.23
N GLN A 217 -14.77 18.98 5.14
CA GLN A 217 -15.14 17.59 5.36
C GLN A 217 -15.44 17.37 6.86
N VAL A 218 -16.49 16.63 7.17
CA VAL A 218 -16.83 16.21 8.53
C VAL A 218 -16.65 14.69 8.61
N THR A 219 -15.84 14.26 9.56
CA THR A 219 -15.56 12.84 9.80
C THR A 219 -15.80 12.51 11.27
N VAL A 220 -16.49 11.39 11.53
CA VAL A 220 -16.91 10.98 12.87
C VAL A 220 -16.67 9.48 13.00
N SER A 221 -16.00 9.06 14.07
CA SER A 221 -15.81 7.63 14.35
C SER A 221 -17.00 7.00 15.06
N GLY A 222 -17.61 7.73 15.99
CA GLY A 222 -18.89 7.37 16.60
C GLY A 222 -20.09 7.75 15.74
N ASP A 223 -21.19 8.10 16.41
CA ASP A 223 -22.43 8.54 15.78
C ASP A 223 -22.46 10.07 15.60
N LEU A 224 -23.11 10.52 14.53
CA LEU A 224 -23.41 11.92 14.29
C LEU A 224 -24.82 12.24 14.78
N TYR A 225 -24.95 13.19 15.70
CA TYR A 225 -26.20 13.64 16.27
C TYR A 225 -26.55 15.07 15.89
N ARG A 226 -27.83 15.29 15.62
CA ARG A 226 -28.45 16.61 15.55
C ARG A 226 -29.16 16.89 16.86
N GLY A 227 -28.68 17.89 17.60
CA GLY A 227 -29.14 18.25 18.95
C GLY A 227 -27.99 18.25 19.96
N ARG A 228 -28.21 18.87 21.13
CA ARG A 228 -27.17 19.04 22.15
C ARG A 228 -26.81 17.73 22.85
N LYS A 229 -25.57 17.62 23.31
CA LYS A 229 -25.11 16.47 24.09
C LYS A 229 -25.69 16.51 25.51
N ASP A 230 -25.63 17.68 26.14
CA ASP A 230 -26.02 17.93 27.53
C ASP A 230 -27.54 17.98 27.76
N GLN A 231 -28.33 18.27 26.73
CA GLN A 231 -29.79 18.40 26.81
C GLN A 231 -30.47 17.69 25.64
N ILE A 232 -31.06 16.52 25.92
CA ILE A 232 -31.64 15.66 24.88
C ILE A 232 -32.87 16.28 24.21
N ASP A 233 -33.61 17.16 24.87
CA ASP A 233 -34.82 17.83 24.37
C ASP A 233 -34.54 19.17 23.68
N SER A 234 -33.26 19.53 23.51
CA SER A 234 -32.82 20.79 22.90
C SER A 234 -32.20 20.56 21.53
N CYS A 235 -33.01 20.79 20.50
CA CYS A 235 -32.59 20.79 19.11
C CYS A 235 -33.23 21.97 18.38
N HIS A 236 -32.41 22.99 18.12
CA HIS A 236 -32.81 24.25 17.50
C HIS A 236 -31.80 24.67 16.43
N GLY A 237 -32.10 25.75 15.70
CA GLY A 237 -31.18 26.35 14.74
C GLY A 237 -31.03 25.58 13.42
N ASN A 238 -30.23 26.13 12.52
CA ASN A 238 -29.96 25.52 11.22
C ASN A 238 -28.51 25.03 11.17
N LEU A 239 -28.30 23.88 10.54
CA LEU A 239 -26.98 23.32 10.31
C LEU A 239 -26.74 23.19 8.80
N TYR A 240 -25.72 23.86 8.30
CA TYR A 240 -25.29 23.80 6.91
C TYR A 240 -23.93 23.11 6.83
N VAL A 241 -23.85 22.02 6.09
CA VAL A 241 -22.57 21.42 5.71
C VAL A 241 -22.43 21.60 4.22
N SER A 242 -21.63 22.56 3.79
CA SER A 242 -21.54 22.86 2.37
C SER A 242 -20.13 23.23 1.94
N TYR A 243 -19.87 22.86 0.71
CA TYR A 243 -18.86 23.48 -0.10
C TYR A 243 -19.57 24.09 -1.33
N PRO A 244 -19.25 25.30 -1.78
CA PRO A 244 -18.16 26.16 -1.33
C PRO A 244 -18.60 27.25 -0.33
N ALA A 245 -17.65 27.70 0.50
CA ALA A 245 -17.65 29.04 1.09
C ALA A 245 -17.88 30.10 -0.02
N PRO A 246 -18.27 31.35 0.29
CA PRO A 246 -18.30 32.42 -0.71
C PRO A 246 -16.87 32.72 -1.27
N SER A 247 -16.45 31.94 -2.29
CA SER A 247 -15.28 32.06 -3.20
C SER A 247 -13.85 31.79 -2.63
N PRO A 248 -12.84 31.33 -3.42
CA PRO A 248 -12.83 30.82 -4.80
C PRO A 248 -12.30 29.38 -4.85
N ILE A 249 -13.02 28.39 -4.34
CA ILE A 249 -12.69 27.00 -4.65
C ILE A 249 -14.01 26.32 -4.97
N ASN A 250 -14.15 25.77 -6.18
CA ASN A 250 -15.34 25.06 -6.63
C ASN A 250 -15.15 23.56 -6.42
N VAL A 251 -15.84 23.00 -5.43
CA VAL A 251 -16.05 21.56 -5.28
C VAL A 251 -17.55 21.38 -5.15
N GLY A 252 -18.13 20.51 -5.96
CA GLY A 252 -19.54 20.54 -6.33
C GLY A 252 -20.52 20.59 -5.16
N THR A 253 -21.64 21.30 -5.37
CA THR A 253 -22.80 21.29 -4.47
C THR A 253 -23.30 19.85 -4.28
N PRO A 254 -23.66 19.46 -3.03
CA PRO A 254 -24.37 18.20 -2.78
C PRO A 254 -25.56 18.01 -3.73
N SER A 255 -25.83 16.78 -4.16
CA SER A 255 -26.87 16.52 -5.15
C SER A 255 -28.25 16.97 -4.63
N GLY A 256 -28.91 17.87 -5.38
CA GLY A 256 -30.19 18.46 -4.98
C GLY A 256 -30.12 19.66 -4.03
N CYS A 257 -28.93 20.19 -3.73
CA CYS A 257 -28.75 21.34 -2.84
C CYS A 257 -28.39 22.65 -3.57
N SER A 258 -28.84 23.77 -3.00
CA SER A 258 -28.36 25.13 -3.31
C SER A 258 -27.73 25.75 -2.05
N ILE A 259 -26.88 26.77 -2.22
CA ILE A 259 -26.37 27.57 -1.10
C ILE A 259 -27.58 28.08 -0.28
N GLY A 260 -27.61 27.77 1.02
CA GLY A 260 -28.73 28.09 1.93
C GLY A 260 -29.86 27.05 2.02
N ASN A 261 -29.85 25.98 1.22
CA ASN A 261 -30.87 24.91 1.24
C ASN A 261 -30.29 23.50 1.56
N CYS A 262 -29.01 23.41 1.90
CA CYS A 262 -28.37 22.14 2.27
C CYS A 262 -28.31 22.02 3.79
N GLN A 263 -29.48 21.92 4.42
CA GLN A 263 -29.61 21.79 5.86
C GLN A 263 -29.50 20.33 6.28
N LEU A 264 -28.57 20.02 7.19
CA LEU A 264 -28.45 18.69 7.78
C LEU A 264 -29.46 18.56 8.92
N ASN A 265 -30.60 17.97 8.60
CA ASN A 265 -31.68 17.65 9.54
C ASN A 265 -32.22 18.89 10.28
N VAL A 266 -33.34 19.43 9.79
CA VAL A 266 -34.01 20.56 10.45
C VAL A 266 -34.64 20.06 11.74
N CYS A 267 -34.34 20.73 12.86
CA CYS A 267 -35.00 20.49 14.13
C CYS A 267 -35.34 21.82 14.79
N SER A 268 -36.51 21.88 15.42
CA SER A 268 -37.03 23.06 16.11
C SER A 268 -37.84 22.62 17.32
N GLY A 269 -37.19 22.60 18.49
CA GLY A 269 -37.82 22.17 19.75
C GLY A 269 -38.13 20.67 19.81
N SER A 270 -37.28 19.84 19.20
CA SER A 270 -37.40 18.38 19.25
C SER A 270 -36.27 17.74 20.03
N ASN A 271 -36.45 16.46 20.37
CA ASN A 271 -35.36 15.68 20.93
C ASN A 271 -34.21 15.52 19.92
N ARG A 272 -33.00 15.36 20.44
CA ARG A 272 -31.81 14.96 19.71
C ARG A 272 -32.09 13.69 18.92
N SER A 273 -31.64 13.68 17.67
CA SER A 273 -31.77 12.54 16.77
C SER A 273 -30.44 12.21 16.13
N THR A 274 -30.18 10.92 15.92
CA THR A 274 -29.04 10.46 15.13
C THR A 274 -29.28 10.83 13.66
N VAL A 275 -28.24 11.35 13.01
CA VAL A 275 -28.24 11.63 11.58
C VAL A 275 -28.08 10.32 10.83
N THR A 276 -29.07 9.97 10.02
CA THR A 276 -29.13 8.70 9.31
C THR A 276 -28.21 8.67 8.08
N GLN A 277 -27.81 7.47 7.66
CA GLN A 277 -27.02 7.29 6.43
C GLN A 277 -27.71 7.87 5.19
N ALA A 278 -29.05 7.82 5.12
CA ALA A 278 -29.81 8.41 4.03
C ALA A 278 -29.67 9.95 3.97
N GLN A 279 -29.51 10.61 5.13
CA GLN A 279 -29.24 12.04 5.20
C GLN A 279 -27.78 12.35 4.84
N ILE A 280 -26.84 11.53 5.31
CA ILE A 280 -25.39 11.63 5.02
C ILE A 280 -25.11 11.49 3.52
N ASN A 281 -25.74 10.51 2.85
CA ASN A 281 -25.52 10.22 1.42
C ASN A 281 -25.80 11.42 0.51
N LYS A 282 -26.64 12.38 0.95
CA LYS A 282 -26.91 13.60 0.18
C LYS A 282 -25.66 14.46 -0.02
N TYR A 283 -24.68 14.34 0.88
CA TYR A 283 -23.46 15.16 0.94
C TYR A 283 -22.27 14.59 0.14
N ASN A 284 -22.48 13.59 -0.73
CA ASN A 284 -21.45 13.07 -1.65
C ASN A 284 -20.08 12.76 -0.97
N GLY A 285 -20.10 12.24 0.25
CA GLY A 285 -18.89 11.88 0.99
C GLY A 285 -18.21 13.03 1.75
N LEU A 286 -18.78 14.25 1.76
CA LEU A 286 -18.31 15.34 2.62
C LEU A 286 -18.56 15.06 4.10
N ILE A 287 -19.63 14.33 4.42
CA ILE A 287 -19.89 13.80 5.76
C ILE A 287 -19.61 12.30 5.74
N GLN A 288 -18.81 11.82 6.67
CA GLN A 288 -18.55 10.39 6.89
C GLN A 288 -18.68 10.07 8.37
N VAL A 289 -19.39 8.99 8.65
CA VAL A 289 -19.68 8.51 10.01
C VAL A 289 -19.26 7.04 10.08
N GLY A 290 -18.75 6.60 11.23
CA GLY A 290 -18.16 5.27 11.39
C GLY A 290 -16.78 5.13 10.74
N VAL A 291 -16.02 6.22 10.58
CA VAL A 291 -14.64 6.12 10.11
C VAL A 291 -13.73 5.59 11.21
N PRO A 292 -12.63 4.87 10.92
CA PRO A 292 -11.69 4.45 11.94
C PRO A 292 -11.17 5.65 12.75
N GLU A 293 -11.02 5.47 14.05
CA GLU A 293 -10.42 6.48 14.94
C GLU A 293 -9.03 6.85 14.44
N LEU A 294 -8.67 8.13 14.53
CA LEU A 294 -7.34 8.61 14.24
C LEU A 294 -6.46 8.43 15.48
N GLU A 295 -5.36 7.69 15.30
CA GLU A 295 -4.39 7.46 16.37
C GLU A 295 -3.66 8.75 16.68
N LEU A 296 -3.58 9.08 17.96
CA LEU A 296 -2.85 10.22 18.47
C LEU A 296 -1.60 9.74 19.20
N PRO A 297 -0.47 10.46 19.09
CA PRO A 297 0.61 10.25 20.01
C PRO A 297 0.10 10.50 21.43
N GLU A 298 0.48 9.62 22.36
CA GLU A 298 0.20 9.84 23.78
C GLU A 298 0.82 11.19 24.18
N PRO A 299 0.15 11.98 25.03
CA PRO A 299 0.78 13.15 25.62
C PRO A 299 2.08 12.69 26.28
N GLU A 300 3.22 13.26 25.88
CA GLU A 300 4.46 13.06 26.62
C GLU A 300 4.17 13.45 28.08
N GLU A 301 4.37 12.52 29.02
CA GLU A 301 4.37 12.85 30.44
C GLU A 301 5.54 13.80 30.69
N PHE A 302 5.29 15.11 30.58
CA PHE A 302 6.23 16.17 30.96
C PHE A 302 6.35 16.29 32.48
#